data_AF-A0A933GXX5-F1
#
_entry.id   AF-A0A933GXX5-F1
#
_cell.length_a   1.000
_cell.length_b   1.000
_cell.length_c   1.000
_cell.angle_alpha   90.00
_cell.angle_beta   90.00
_cell.angle_gamma   90.00
#
_symmetry.space_group_name_H-M   'P 1'
#
loop_
_entity.id
_entity.type
_entity.pdbx_description
1 polymer ?
#
loop_
_entity_poly.entity_id
_entity_poly.type
_entity_poly.pdbx_seq_one_letter_code
_entity_poly.pdbx_strand_id
1 'polypeptide(L)'
;MATYHDLDWLYAVPCRNHIHRDVAACLDPWLARFVDQDPERVLEALAPRWRDAPSWLAALRDRVLEGRFPALVGAGGSAYLRTDRGATRPPVDRPWVPRKWLSPSGFIRAEGLDYLARAGYAKDELRGSSDLAVEDLVREHWSFYDSPEVPGDEGDGDSLYISPPVDPEVASCRVRELGFEPGGPVAEFVRLFDGLREAPPLLAGGFLPVQSWAREGDGSGRVAVFLATTGDRVLTCPDGRTGFWTVAQGRYEEGWETFEGFVGAYARFLARGEIFDSHAYADWRKEGP
;
A
#
# COMPACT_ATOMS: atom_id res chain seq x y z
N MET A 1 -3.77 -27.03 5.05
CA MET A 1 -3.03 -25.81 5.39
C MET A 1 -2.68 -25.13 4.09
N ALA A 2 -3.42 -24.11 3.68
CA ALA A 2 -3.08 -23.32 2.51
C ALA A 2 -1.94 -22.37 2.89
N THR A 3 -0.91 -22.29 2.05
CA THR A 3 0.22 -21.37 2.20
C THR A 3 -0.18 -19.96 1.76
N TYR A 4 0.50 -18.95 2.32
CA TYR A 4 0.24 -17.50 2.23
C TYR A 4 0.12 -16.91 0.80
N HIS A 5 0.30 -17.69 -0.27
CA HIS A 5 0.31 -17.25 -1.66
C HIS A 5 -1.01 -17.49 -2.44
N ASP A 6 -2.04 -18.07 -1.82
CA ASP A 6 -3.24 -18.50 -2.55
C ASP A 6 -4.43 -17.51 -2.54
N LEU A 7 -4.38 -16.42 -1.76
CA LEU A 7 -5.55 -15.60 -1.46
C LEU A 7 -5.42 -14.14 -1.94
N ASP A 8 -5.59 -13.96 -3.25
CA ASP A 8 -5.83 -12.64 -3.87
C ASP A 8 -7.16 -12.69 -4.60
N TRP A 9 -8.19 -12.08 -3.98
CA TRP A 9 -9.49 -11.76 -4.58
C TRP A 9 -10.08 -10.57 -3.85
N LEU A 10 -10.47 -9.50 -4.56
CA LEU A 10 -11.47 -8.58 -4.04
C LEU A 10 -12.18 -7.76 -5.12
N TYR A 11 -13.51 -7.72 -4.99
CA TYR A 11 -14.41 -6.84 -5.71
C TYR A 11 -14.90 -5.77 -4.73
N ALA A 12 -14.80 -4.49 -5.11
CA ALA A 12 -15.54 -3.42 -4.44
C ALA A 12 -16.89 -3.24 -5.16
N VAL A 13 -17.98 -3.74 -4.57
CA VAL A 13 -19.33 -3.34 -4.99
C VAL A 13 -19.57 -1.93 -4.45
N PRO A 14 -20.00 -0.97 -5.29
CA PRO A 14 -20.20 0.39 -4.83
C PRO A 14 -21.33 0.39 -3.78
N CYS A 15 -21.08 1.07 -2.67
CA CYS A 15 -22.02 1.36 -1.57
C CYS A 15 -21.99 0.43 -0.34
N ARG A 16 -21.21 -0.65 -0.31
CA ARG A 16 -20.90 -1.40 0.93
C ARG A 16 -19.51 -2.00 0.86
N ASN A 17 -18.80 -2.03 1.98
CA ASN A 17 -17.54 -2.78 2.16
C ASN A 17 -17.80 -4.30 2.13
N HIS A 18 -18.41 -4.79 1.05
CA HIS A 18 -18.71 -6.19 0.83
C HIS A 18 -17.44 -6.90 0.38
N ILE A 19 -16.60 -7.17 1.36
CA ILE A 19 -15.51 -8.12 1.23
C ILE A 19 -16.13 -9.52 1.23
N HIS A 20 -15.82 -10.32 0.21
CA HIS A 20 -16.33 -11.69 0.11
C HIS A 20 -16.01 -12.46 1.40
N ARG A 21 -16.98 -13.23 1.92
CA ARG A 21 -16.88 -13.89 3.24
C ARG A 21 -15.62 -14.73 3.42
N ASP A 22 -15.20 -15.42 2.36
CA ASP A 22 -13.99 -16.25 2.38
C ASP A 22 -12.72 -15.43 2.50
N VAL A 23 -12.70 -14.21 1.96
CA VAL A 23 -11.57 -13.28 2.10
C VAL A 23 -11.59 -12.66 3.48
N ALA A 24 -12.76 -12.23 3.95
CA ALA A 24 -12.94 -11.72 5.31
C ALA A 24 -12.49 -12.73 6.38
N ALA A 25 -12.70 -14.03 6.15
CA ALA A 25 -12.26 -15.09 7.04
C ALA A 25 -10.72 -15.27 7.09
N CYS A 26 -9.99 -14.71 6.12
CA CYS A 26 -8.54 -14.78 6.04
C CYS A 26 -7.86 -13.43 6.33
N LEU A 27 -8.64 -12.37 6.60
CA LEU A 27 -8.08 -11.09 7.02
C LEU A 27 -7.49 -11.17 8.42
N ASP A 28 -6.51 -10.31 8.68
CA ASP A 28 -6.06 -10.03 10.03
C ASP A 28 -7.27 -9.66 10.92
N PRO A 29 -7.38 -10.16 12.17
CA PRO A 29 -8.53 -9.85 13.04
C PRO A 29 -8.78 -8.35 13.23
N TRP A 30 -7.73 -7.53 13.19
CA TRP A 30 -7.84 -6.08 13.24
C TRP A 30 -8.55 -5.51 12.00
N LEU A 31 -8.33 -6.10 10.82
CA LEU A 31 -8.98 -5.72 9.57
C LEU A 31 -10.41 -6.27 9.48
N ALA A 32 -10.61 -7.50 9.95
CA ALA A 32 -11.91 -8.17 9.91
C ALA A 32 -13.01 -7.36 10.63
N ARG A 33 -12.66 -6.59 11.66
CA ARG A 33 -13.62 -5.74 12.39
C ARG A 33 -14.24 -4.64 11.54
N PHE A 34 -13.58 -4.23 10.46
CA PHE A 34 -14.03 -3.14 9.58
C PHE A 34 -14.79 -3.62 8.36
N VAL A 35 -14.85 -4.93 8.12
CA VAL A 35 -15.66 -5.54 7.07
C VAL A 35 -17.12 -5.11 7.24
N ASP A 36 -17.79 -4.78 6.13
CA ASP A 36 -19.18 -4.31 6.09
C ASP A 36 -19.51 -3.02 6.86
N GLN A 37 -18.52 -2.34 7.47
CA GLN A 37 -18.75 -1.04 8.09
C GLN A 37 -18.79 0.07 7.05
N ASP A 38 -19.62 1.09 7.28
CA ASP A 38 -19.54 2.33 6.50
C ASP A 38 -18.19 3.01 6.75
N PRO A 39 -17.55 3.60 5.73
CA PRO A 39 -16.23 4.19 5.89
C PRO A 39 -16.12 5.29 6.96
N GLU A 40 -17.19 6.08 7.16
CA GLU A 40 -17.26 7.05 8.26
C GLU A 40 -17.09 6.38 9.63
N ARG A 41 -17.72 5.22 9.83
CA ARG A 41 -17.56 4.44 11.08
C ARG A 41 -16.16 3.85 11.23
N VAL A 42 -15.54 3.45 10.12
CA VAL A 42 -14.14 3.00 10.13
C VAL A 42 -13.23 4.14 10.58
N LEU A 43 -13.43 5.35 10.06
CA LEU A 43 -12.68 6.53 10.49
C LEU A 43 -12.93 6.90 11.94
N GLU A 44 -14.19 6.91 12.40
CA GLU A 44 -14.53 7.14 13.81
C GLU A 44 -13.86 6.13 14.74
N ALA A 45 -13.77 4.86 14.33
CA ALA A 45 -13.10 3.81 15.08
C ALA A 45 -11.57 3.92 15.06
N LEU A 46 -10.99 4.53 14.02
CA LEU A 46 -9.55 4.76 13.92
C LEU A 46 -9.11 6.06 14.61
N ALA A 47 -9.94 7.10 14.62
CA ALA A 47 -9.62 8.43 15.15
C ALA A 47 -9.01 8.43 16.57
N PRO A 48 -9.45 7.59 17.54
CA PRO A 48 -8.82 7.51 18.85
C PRO A 48 -7.33 7.19 18.82
N ARG A 49 -6.83 6.48 17.80
CA ARG A 49 -5.40 6.15 17.62
C ARG A 49 -4.53 7.41 17.56
N TRP A 50 -5.03 8.47 16.94
CA TRP A 50 -4.29 9.71 16.68
C TRP A 50 -4.76 10.90 17.52
N ARG A 51 -5.61 10.67 18.52
CA ARG A 51 -6.10 11.73 19.41
C ARG A 51 -4.95 12.49 20.06
N ASP A 52 -3.96 11.74 20.54
CA ASP A 52 -2.79 12.26 21.23
C ASP A 52 -1.57 12.31 20.30
N ALA A 53 -1.79 12.47 18.99
CA ALA A 53 -0.70 12.66 18.04
C ALA A 53 -0.03 14.01 18.30
N PRO A 54 1.32 14.06 18.34
CA PRO A 54 2.07 15.30 18.51
C PRO A 54 1.81 16.24 17.34
N SER A 55 2.03 17.54 17.54
CA SER A 55 1.71 18.57 16.54
C SER A 55 2.41 18.37 15.19
N TRP A 56 3.63 17.81 15.19
CA TRP A 56 4.37 17.53 13.95
C TRP A 56 3.77 16.38 13.13
N LEU A 57 2.92 15.54 13.74
CA LEU A 57 2.12 14.51 13.06
C LEU A 57 0.70 14.95 12.72
N ALA A 58 0.28 16.14 13.16
CA ALA A 58 -1.09 16.61 12.97
C ALA A 58 -1.47 16.69 11.48
N ALA A 59 -0.59 17.19 10.62
CA ALA A 59 -0.86 17.27 9.19
C ALA A 59 -1.10 15.89 8.56
N LEU A 60 -0.32 14.88 8.97
CA LEU A 60 -0.48 13.51 8.49
C LEU A 60 -1.77 12.87 9.02
N ARG A 61 -2.07 13.06 10.31
CA ARG A 61 -3.34 12.65 10.92
C ARG A 61 -4.53 13.27 10.19
N ASP A 62 -4.52 14.60 10.04
CA ASP A 62 -5.63 15.35 9.47
C ASP A 62 -5.85 14.91 8.03
N ARG A 63 -4.79 14.68 7.26
CA ARG A 63 -4.90 14.11 5.92
C ARG A 63 -5.54 12.71 5.89
N VAL A 64 -5.18 11.85 6.84
CA VAL A 64 -5.80 10.52 6.98
C VAL A 64 -7.28 10.64 7.39
N LEU A 65 -7.64 11.58 8.27
CA LEU A 65 -9.01 11.75 8.77
C LEU A 65 -9.94 12.53 7.82
N GLU A 66 -9.39 13.46 7.04
CA GLU A 66 -10.12 14.24 6.03
C GLU A 66 -10.35 13.47 4.74
N GLY A 67 -9.65 12.34 4.56
CA GLY A 67 -9.86 11.46 3.43
C GLY A 67 -11.33 11.00 3.37
N ARG A 68 -12.02 11.28 2.27
CA ARG A 68 -13.29 10.63 1.97
C ARG A 68 -13.00 9.28 1.39
N PHE A 69 -13.22 8.23 2.16
CA PHE A 69 -12.96 6.88 1.70
C PHE A 69 -14.27 6.20 1.29
N PRO A 70 -14.61 6.02 0.02
CA PRO A 70 -15.84 5.34 -0.39
C PRO A 70 -15.86 3.84 -0.05
N ALA A 71 -14.69 3.22 0.16
CA ALA A 71 -14.60 1.79 0.42
C ALA A 71 -13.33 1.38 1.18
N LEU A 72 -13.45 0.30 1.95
CA LEU A 72 -12.36 -0.55 2.43
C LEU A 72 -12.15 -1.66 1.40
N VAL A 73 -10.96 -1.71 0.82
CA VAL A 73 -10.55 -2.77 -0.12
C VAL A 73 -9.53 -3.64 0.59
N GLY A 74 -9.60 -4.96 0.46
CA GLY A 74 -8.54 -5.87 0.91
C GLY A 74 -7.73 -6.40 -0.26
N ALA A 75 -6.43 -6.64 -0.08
CA ALA A 75 -5.59 -7.35 -1.04
C ALA A 75 -4.41 -8.00 -0.31
N GLY A 76 -4.07 -9.26 -0.61
CA GLY A 76 -2.92 -9.96 -0.03
C GLY A 76 -2.86 -9.96 1.51
N GLY A 77 -3.98 -10.13 2.21
CA GLY A 77 -4.04 -10.11 3.68
C GLY A 77 -3.96 -8.70 4.32
N SER A 78 -3.94 -7.65 3.50
CA SER A 78 -3.95 -6.24 3.89
C SER A 78 -5.31 -5.59 3.56
N ALA A 79 -5.61 -4.42 4.14
CA ALA A 79 -6.72 -3.59 3.69
C ALA A 79 -6.36 -2.10 3.57
N TYR A 80 -7.06 -1.43 2.67
CA TYR A 80 -6.82 -0.09 2.15
C TYR A 80 -8.11 0.70 2.30
N LEU A 81 -8.00 1.93 2.79
CA LEU A 81 -9.06 2.90 2.65
C LEU A 81 -8.88 3.59 1.29
N ARG A 82 -9.74 3.27 0.33
CA ARG A 82 -9.73 3.89 -1.01
C ARG A 82 -10.40 5.24 -0.92
N THR A 83 -9.80 6.33 -1.44
CA THR A 83 -10.43 7.67 -1.45
C THR A 83 -11.31 7.91 -2.69
N ASP A 84 -12.16 8.95 -2.62
CA ASP A 84 -13.05 9.39 -3.72
C ASP A 84 -12.33 10.02 -4.92
N ARG A 85 -11.05 10.40 -4.78
CA ARG A 85 -10.34 11.16 -5.82
C ARG A 85 -9.96 10.28 -6.99
N GLY A 86 -10.93 10.05 -7.89
CA GLY A 86 -10.76 9.35 -9.17
C GLY A 86 -11.30 7.93 -9.20
N ALA A 87 -12.45 7.69 -8.59
CA ALA A 87 -13.26 6.54 -9.00
C ALA A 87 -13.86 6.77 -10.41
N THR A 88 -13.05 6.73 -11.47
CA THR A 88 -13.56 6.32 -12.77
C THR A 88 -13.95 4.84 -12.62
N ARG A 89 -15.22 4.54 -12.84
CA ARG A 89 -15.72 3.17 -12.75
C ARG A 89 -14.91 2.31 -13.72
N PRO A 90 -14.28 1.19 -13.30
CA PRO A 90 -13.91 0.20 -14.28
C PRO A 90 -15.19 -0.22 -15.02
N PRO A 91 -15.15 -0.41 -16.36
CA PRO A 91 -16.30 -0.89 -17.09
C PRO A 91 -16.77 -2.21 -16.45
N VAL A 92 -18.03 -2.21 -16.00
CA VAL A 92 -18.68 -3.25 -15.18
C VAL A 92 -18.94 -4.53 -16.01
N ASP A 93 -18.54 -4.51 -17.26
CA ASP A 93 -18.93 -5.40 -18.33
C ASP A 93 -17.84 -6.42 -18.72
N ARG A 94 -16.70 -6.45 -18.00
CA ARG A 94 -15.60 -7.41 -18.26
C ARG A 94 -15.20 -8.20 -17.00
N PRO A 95 -15.18 -9.54 -17.05
CA PRO A 95 -14.69 -10.36 -15.93
C PRO A 95 -13.17 -10.26 -15.80
N TRP A 96 -12.68 -10.39 -14.58
CA TRP A 96 -11.26 -10.32 -14.24
C TRP A 96 -10.67 -11.73 -14.08
N VAL A 97 -9.47 -11.97 -14.62
CA VAL A 97 -8.77 -13.26 -14.56
C VAL A 97 -7.38 -13.08 -13.96
N PRO A 98 -7.12 -13.53 -12.72
CA PRO A 98 -5.79 -13.44 -12.13
C PRO A 98 -4.74 -14.25 -12.88
N ARG A 99 -3.55 -13.67 -13.03
CA ARG A 99 -2.43 -14.30 -13.73
C ARG A 99 -1.93 -15.61 -13.09
N LYS A 100 -2.18 -15.83 -11.79
CA LYS A 100 -1.93 -17.15 -11.15
C LYS A 100 -2.78 -18.27 -11.74
N TRP A 101 -3.93 -17.92 -12.33
CA TRP A 101 -4.74 -18.82 -13.13
C TRP A 101 -4.22 -18.96 -14.54
N LEU A 102 -3.12 -18.32 -14.91
CA LEU A 102 -2.39 -18.64 -16.12
C LEU A 102 -1.24 -19.58 -15.77
N SER A 103 -1.02 -20.58 -16.60
CA SER A 103 0.23 -21.32 -16.62
C SER A 103 1.35 -20.36 -17.06
N PRO A 104 2.63 -20.71 -16.83
CA PRO A 104 3.76 -19.95 -17.39
C PRO A 104 3.69 -19.77 -18.91
N SER A 105 2.88 -20.59 -19.59
CA SER A 105 2.65 -20.55 -21.04
C SER A 105 1.35 -19.81 -21.42
N GLY A 106 0.73 -19.07 -20.50
CA GLY A 106 -0.47 -18.26 -20.78
C GLY A 106 -1.80 -19.02 -20.76
N PHE A 107 -1.82 -20.32 -20.46
CA PHE A 107 -3.06 -21.11 -20.42
C PHE A 107 -3.85 -20.88 -19.13
N ILE A 108 -5.16 -20.70 -19.22
CA ILE A 108 -6.02 -20.69 -18.04
C ILE A 108 -5.97 -22.08 -17.36
N ARG A 109 -5.39 -22.16 -16.17
CA ARG A 109 -5.35 -23.34 -15.30
C ARG A 109 -6.77 -23.79 -14.95
N ALA A 110 -6.91 -25.04 -14.52
CA ALA A 110 -8.21 -25.66 -14.25
C ALA A 110 -9.07 -24.84 -13.27
N GLU A 111 -8.43 -24.20 -12.28
CA GLU A 111 -9.06 -23.34 -11.29
C GLU A 111 -9.69 -22.09 -11.92
N GLY A 112 -9.05 -21.49 -12.92
CA GLY A 112 -9.58 -20.34 -13.65
C GLY A 112 -10.71 -20.74 -14.61
N LEU A 113 -10.63 -21.91 -15.24
CA LEU A 113 -11.69 -22.43 -16.10
C LEU A 113 -12.97 -22.76 -15.32
N ASP A 114 -12.84 -23.31 -14.11
CA ASP A 114 -13.98 -23.59 -13.25
C ASP A 114 -14.65 -22.32 -12.74
N TYR A 115 -13.89 -21.26 -12.48
CA TYR A 115 -14.43 -19.95 -12.13
C TYR A 115 -15.21 -19.33 -13.30
N LEU A 116 -14.61 -19.30 -14.50
CA LEU A 116 -15.25 -18.72 -15.69
C LEU A 116 -16.55 -19.46 -16.05
N ALA A 117 -16.56 -20.79 -15.87
CA ALA A 117 -17.78 -21.57 -16.04
C ALA A 117 -18.89 -21.21 -15.05
N ARG A 118 -18.54 -20.91 -13.78
CA ARG A 118 -19.51 -20.45 -12.77
C ARG A 118 -20.01 -19.03 -13.06
N ALA A 119 -19.22 -18.22 -13.75
CA ALA A 119 -19.60 -16.89 -14.22
C ALA A 119 -20.44 -16.91 -15.52
N GLY A 120 -20.79 -18.11 -16.04
CA GLY A 120 -21.69 -18.28 -17.18
C GLY A 120 -21.01 -18.43 -18.54
N TYR A 121 -19.68 -18.52 -18.60
CA TYR A 121 -18.93 -18.72 -19.84
C TYR A 121 -18.86 -20.21 -20.20
N ALA A 122 -19.08 -20.55 -21.48
CA ALA A 122 -19.08 -21.94 -21.90
C ALA A 122 -17.65 -22.52 -21.89
N LYS A 123 -17.44 -23.63 -21.16
CA LYS A 123 -16.13 -24.30 -21.06
C LYS A 123 -15.54 -24.69 -22.42
N ASP A 124 -16.39 -24.90 -23.41
CA ASP A 124 -16.00 -25.33 -24.76
C ASP A 124 -15.45 -24.16 -25.59
N GLU A 125 -15.88 -22.92 -25.34
CA GLU A 125 -15.32 -21.71 -25.96
C GLU A 125 -13.91 -21.40 -25.42
N LEU A 126 -13.64 -21.76 -24.16
CA LEU A 126 -12.37 -21.51 -23.48
C LEU A 126 -11.28 -22.57 -23.80
N ARG A 127 -11.67 -23.74 -24.32
CA ARG A 127 -10.75 -24.87 -24.61
C ARG A 127 -10.28 -24.91 -26.07
N GLY A 128 -10.93 -24.18 -26.98
CA GLY A 128 -10.71 -24.28 -28.43
C GLY A 128 -9.75 -23.25 -29.03
N SER A 129 -9.36 -22.22 -28.27
CA SER A 129 -8.55 -21.12 -28.76
C SER A 129 -7.05 -21.44 -28.64
N SER A 130 -6.31 -21.37 -29.76
CA SER A 130 -4.85 -21.51 -29.79
C SER A 130 -4.16 -20.33 -29.08
N ASP A 131 -2.87 -20.48 -28.73
CA ASP A 131 -2.07 -19.54 -27.91
C ASP A 131 -2.25 -18.05 -28.28
N LEU A 132 -2.31 -17.72 -29.57
CA LEU A 132 -2.52 -16.35 -30.05
C LEU A 132 -3.98 -15.87 -29.89
N ALA A 133 -4.96 -16.76 -30.08
CA ALA A 133 -6.37 -16.42 -29.95
C ALA A 133 -6.80 -16.30 -28.50
N VAL A 134 -6.19 -17.02 -27.54
CA VAL A 134 -6.44 -16.79 -26.11
C VAL A 134 -5.82 -15.48 -25.67
N GLU A 135 -4.55 -15.18 -25.98
CA GLU A 135 -3.97 -13.89 -25.59
C GLU A 135 -4.68 -12.69 -26.25
N ASP A 136 -5.09 -12.78 -27.51
CA ASP A 136 -5.82 -11.69 -28.18
C ASP A 136 -7.27 -11.57 -27.70
N LEU A 137 -8.00 -12.68 -27.51
CA LEU A 137 -9.35 -12.66 -26.94
C LEU A 137 -9.32 -12.20 -25.48
N VAL A 138 -8.31 -12.60 -24.73
CA VAL A 138 -8.09 -12.16 -23.35
C VAL A 138 -7.65 -10.70 -23.31
N ARG A 139 -6.81 -10.19 -24.23
CA ARG A 139 -6.45 -8.75 -24.30
C ARG A 139 -7.60 -7.88 -24.79
N GLU A 140 -8.41 -8.35 -25.74
CA GLU A 140 -9.58 -7.62 -26.26
C GLU A 140 -10.73 -7.56 -25.26
N HIS A 141 -10.88 -8.57 -24.38
CA HIS A 141 -12.01 -8.69 -23.46
C HIS A 141 -11.68 -8.61 -21.96
N TRP A 142 -10.43 -8.80 -21.52
CA TRP A 142 -10.02 -8.92 -20.11
C TRP A 142 -8.71 -8.15 -19.80
N SER A 143 -8.49 -7.79 -18.53
CA SER A 143 -7.28 -7.10 -18.05
C SER A 143 -6.39 -8.07 -17.24
N PHE A 144 -5.07 -8.07 -17.49
CA PHE A 144 -4.09 -8.90 -16.79
C PHE A 144 -3.30 -8.13 -15.73
N TYR A 145 -2.75 -8.83 -14.72
CA TYR A 145 -1.92 -8.27 -13.66
C TYR A 145 -0.53 -8.92 -13.59
N ASP A 146 0.53 -8.12 -13.45
CA ASP A 146 1.95 -8.52 -13.38
C ASP A 146 2.58 -7.98 -12.08
N SER A 147 2.52 -8.70 -10.95
CA SER A 147 3.49 -8.66 -9.83
C SER A 147 2.90 -9.26 -8.53
N PRO A 148 3.67 -9.97 -7.68
CA PRO A 148 3.30 -10.27 -6.29
C PRO A 148 3.47 -9.07 -5.34
N GLU A 149 3.97 -7.94 -5.83
CA GLU A 149 4.03 -6.67 -5.10
C GLU A 149 2.79 -5.83 -5.47
N VAL A 150 2.09 -5.38 -4.43
CA VAL A 150 0.90 -4.51 -4.34
C VAL A 150 0.25 -4.05 -5.67
N PRO A 151 -1.05 -4.29 -5.89
CA PRO A 151 -1.84 -3.87 -7.06
C PRO A 151 -1.50 -2.47 -7.58
N GLY A 152 -0.82 -2.40 -8.74
CA GLY A 152 -1.00 -1.33 -9.72
C GLY A 152 -2.45 -1.31 -10.19
N ASP A 153 -3.32 -0.70 -9.40
CA ASP A 153 -4.67 -0.33 -9.78
C ASP A 153 -4.53 0.85 -10.77
N GLU A 154 -4.97 0.66 -12.02
CA GLU A 154 -5.35 1.76 -12.91
C GLU A 154 -6.66 2.42 -12.44
N GLY A 155 -7.10 2.17 -11.20
CA GLY A 155 -8.14 2.95 -10.57
C GLY A 155 -7.58 4.32 -10.25
N ASP A 156 -8.06 5.37 -10.93
CA ASP A 156 -7.66 6.78 -10.81
C ASP A 156 -7.74 7.38 -9.37
N GLY A 157 -7.85 6.59 -8.30
CA GLY A 157 -8.12 6.91 -6.89
C GLY A 157 -6.91 7.07 -5.97
N ASP A 158 -6.71 8.19 -5.26
CA ASP A 158 -5.79 8.19 -4.10
C ASP A 158 -6.29 7.11 -3.11
N SER A 159 -5.44 6.24 -2.57
CA SER A 159 -5.83 5.35 -1.46
C SER A 159 -4.77 5.37 -0.38
N LEU A 160 -5.19 5.24 0.88
CA LEU A 160 -4.29 5.18 2.03
C LEU A 160 -4.39 3.80 2.67
N TYR A 161 -3.25 3.12 2.78
CA TYR A 161 -3.12 1.90 3.55
C TYR A 161 -2.88 2.24 5.01
N ILE A 162 -3.65 1.61 5.90
CA ILE A 162 -3.50 1.76 7.34
C ILE A 162 -3.16 0.40 7.92
N SER A 163 -1.94 0.27 8.42
CA SER A 163 -1.49 -0.98 9.05
C SER A 163 -2.19 -1.23 10.38
N PRO A 164 -2.31 -2.51 10.78
CA PRO A 164 -2.61 -2.85 12.15
C PRO A 164 -1.70 -2.09 13.14
N PRO A 165 -2.22 -1.73 14.33
CA PRO A 165 -1.37 -1.16 15.36
C PRO A 165 -0.29 -2.15 15.73
N VAL A 166 0.96 -1.70 15.71
CA VAL A 166 2.08 -2.50 16.20
C VAL A 166 1.98 -2.58 17.71
N ASP A 167 2.24 -3.76 18.26
CA ASP A 167 2.39 -3.92 19.71
C ASP A 167 3.47 -2.94 20.23
N PRO A 168 3.16 -2.11 21.24
CA PRO A 168 4.09 -1.08 21.72
C PRO A 168 5.43 -1.64 22.23
N GLU A 169 5.43 -2.83 22.82
CA GLU A 169 6.65 -3.47 23.31
C GLU A 169 7.50 -3.98 22.14
N VAL A 170 6.86 -4.61 21.15
CA VAL A 170 7.53 -5.06 19.91
C VAL A 170 8.13 -3.87 19.16
N ALA A 171 7.35 -2.79 18.98
CA ALA A 171 7.83 -1.56 18.34
C ALA A 171 9.01 -0.96 19.10
N SER A 172 8.89 -0.82 20.43
CA SER A 172 9.95 -0.27 21.27
C SER A 172 11.21 -1.11 21.27
N CYS A 173 11.09 -2.44 21.29
CA CYS A 173 12.21 -3.37 21.20
C CYS A 173 12.93 -3.19 19.85
N ARG A 174 12.17 -3.20 18.76
CA ARG A 174 12.72 -3.10 17.40
C ARG A 174 13.42 -1.76 17.14
N VAL A 175 12.79 -0.66 17.55
CA VAL A 175 13.36 0.70 17.47
C VAL A 175 14.69 0.76 18.23
N ARG A 176 14.74 0.18 19.43
CA ARG A 176 15.98 0.10 20.24
C ARG A 176 17.08 -0.73 19.58
N GLU A 177 16.74 -1.90 19.03
CA GLU A 177 17.69 -2.76 18.29
C GLU A 177 18.34 -2.00 17.12
N LEU A 178 17.57 -1.15 16.46
CA LEU A 178 18.02 -0.34 15.35
C LEU A 178 18.81 0.91 15.78
N GLY A 179 18.91 1.18 17.09
CA GLY A 179 19.71 2.25 17.69
C GLY A 179 18.93 3.54 17.96
N PHE A 180 17.63 3.56 17.66
CA PHE A 180 16.78 4.71 17.93
C PHE A 180 16.35 4.78 19.39
N GLU A 181 16.03 5.98 19.85
CA GLU A 181 15.49 6.19 21.20
C GLU A 181 14.02 5.70 21.30
N PRO A 182 13.68 4.78 22.24
CA PRO A 182 12.33 4.20 22.34
C PRO A 182 11.21 5.19 22.67
N GLY A 183 11.54 6.39 23.16
CA GLY A 183 10.59 7.48 23.39
C GLY A 183 10.74 8.63 22.40
N GLY A 184 11.59 8.47 21.37
CA GLY A 184 11.87 9.51 20.40
C GLY A 184 10.84 9.58 19.26
N PRO A 185 11.05 10.53 18.32
CA PRO A 185 10.12 10.78 17.20
C PRO A 185 9.86 9.55 16.32
N VAL A 186 10.89 8.74 16.08
CA VAL A 186 10.79 7.51 15.28
C VAL A 186 9.88 6.47 15.96
N ALA A 187 10.03 6.28 17.28
CA ALA A 187 9.20 5.36 18.05
C ALA A 187 7.73 5.81 18.05
N GLU A 188 7.52 7.12 18.22
CA GLU A 188 6.20 7.72 18.22
C GLU A 188 5.51 7.60 16.84
N PHE A 189 6.27 7.79 15.76
CA PHE A 189 5.78 7.54 14.40
C PHE A 189 5.35 6.09 14.21
N VAL A 190 6.19 5.11 14.55
CA VAL A 190 5.86 3.68 14.41
C VAL A 190 4.58 3.36 15.16
N ARG A 191 4.42 3.85 16.39
CA ARG A 191 3.18 3.64 17.16
C ARG A 191 1.93 4.11 16.41
N LEU A 192 2.02 5.25 15.73
CA LEU A 192 0.86 5.93 15.15
C LEU A 192 0.61 5.61 13.66
N PHE A 193 1.66 5.42 12.87
CA PHE A 193 1.63 5.39 11.41
C PHE A 193 2.54 4.31 10.80
N ASP A 194 2.91 3.26 11.55
CA ASP A 194 3.68 2.14 11.00
C ASP A 194 3.08 1.63 9.69
N GLY A 195 3.94 1.40 8.69
CA GLY A 195 3.57 0.88 7.39
C GLY A 195 2.64 1.76 6.54
N LEU A 196 2.36 3.01 6.93
CA LEU A 196 1.53 3.93 6.15
C LEU A 196 2.06 4.06 4.72
N ARG A 197 1.20 3.85 3.72
CA ARG A 197 1.58 3.98 2.31
C ARG A 197 0.40 4.46 1.47
N GLU A 198 0.73 5.16 0.39
CA GLU A 198 -0.24 5.46 -0.66
C GLU A 198 -0.38 4.24 -1.58
N ALA A 199 -1.60 4.01 -2.08
CA ALA A 199 -1.80 3.03 -3.15
C ALA A 199 -1.73 3.71 -4.52
N PRO A 200 -1.53 2.93 -5.59
CA PRO A 200 -1.57 3.42 -6.98
C PRO A 200 -2.86 4.17 -7.33
N PRO A 201 -2.81 5.07 -8.33
CA PRO A 201 -1.68 5.37 -9.23
C PRO A 201 -0.75 6.48 -8.70
N LEU A 202 -1.17 7.25 -7.70
CA LEU A 202 -0.44 8.41 -7.18
C LEU A 202 0.59 8.01 -6.11
N LEU A 203 1.31 6.95 -6.44
CA LEU A 203 2.34 6.30 -5.65
C LEU A 203 3.45 7.29 -5.24
N ALA A 204 3.23 8.06 -4.17
CA ALA A 204 4.28 8.84 -3.54
C ALA A 204 5.29 7.94 -2.80
N GLY A 205 4.93 6.68 -2.56
CA GLY A 205 5.74 5.70 -1.84
C GLY A 205 5.05 5.24 -0.56
N GLY A 206 5.83 4.66 0.35
CA GLY A 206 5.29 4.15 1.59
C GLY A 206 6.35 3.93 2.66
N PHE A 207 5.93 4.14 3.90
CA PHE A 207 6.70 3.71 5.06
C PHE A 207 6.75 2.19 5.09
N LEU A 208 7.95 1.66 5.29
CA LEU A 208 8.13 0.24 5.53
C LEU A 208 7.58 -0.08 6.93
N PRO A 209 6.91 -1.23 7.12
CA PRO A 209 6.62 -1.72 8.46
C PRO A 209 7.91 -1.88 9.27
N VAL A 210 7.88 -1.57 10.56
CA VAL A 210 9.06 -1.58 11.43
C VAL A 210 9.77 -2.95 11.47
N GLN A 211 9.04 -4.04 11.22
CA GLN A 211 9.61 -5.40 11.13
C GLN A 211 10.46 -5.59 9.87
N SER A 212 10.19 -4.83 8.81
CA SER A 212 10.94 -4.83 7.56
C SER A 212 12.10 -3.85 7.55
N TRP A 213 12.25 -3.01 8.58
CA TRP A 213 13.36 -2.07 8.68
C TRP A 213 14.68 -2.84 8.79
N ALA A 214 15.63 -2.46 7.95
CA ALA A 214 16.96 -3.05 7.91
C ALA A 214 18.02 -1.94 7.95
N ARG A 215 19.14 -2.25 8.61
CA ARG A 215 20.33 -1.41 8.52
C ARG A 215 20.95 -1.59 7.14
N GLU A 216 21.36 -0.49 6.54
CA GLU A 216 22.11 -0.54 5.29
C GLU A 216 23.55 -1.02 5.56
N GLY A 217 24.08 -1.81 4.62
CA GLY A 217 25.35 -2.52 4.78
C GLY A 217 26.62 -1.66 4.68
N ASP A 218 26.49 -0.34 4.66
CA ASP A 218 27.59 0.63 4.48
C ASP A 218 28.32 0.97 5.79
N GLY A 219 27.91 0.36 6.91
CA GLY A 219 28.49 0.60 8.24
C GLY A 219 28.04 1.91 8.91
N SER A 220 27.19 2.69 8.27
CA SER A 220 26.69 3.97 8.80
C SER A 220 25.63 3.81 9.90
N GLY A 221 25.04 2.62 10.02
CA GLY A 221 23.93 2.36 10.93
C GLY A 221 22.61 2.97 10.49
N ARG A 222 22.53 3.54 9.27
CA ARG A 222 21.30 4.04 8.67
C ARG A 222 20.28 2.94 8.46
N VAL A 223 19.01 3.29 8.61
CA VAL A 223 17.88 2.37 8.50
C VAL A 223 16.94 2.82 7.41
N ALA A 224 16.58 1.93 6.49
CA ALA A 224 15.55 2.21 5.49
C ALA A 224 14.16 2.22 6.16
N VAL A 225 13.46 3.35 6.06
CA VAL A 225 12.15 3.57 6.70
C VAL A 225 11.03 3.84 5.70
N PHE A 226 11.37 4.23 4.48
CA PHE A 226 10.42 4.54 3.41
C PHE A 226 10.97 4.06 2.07
N LEU A 227 10.08 3.60 1.20
CA LEU A 227 10.36 3.22 -0.18
C LEU A 227 9.55 4.10 -1.12
N ALA A 228 10.25 4.91 -1.91
CA ALA A 228 9.66 5.65 -3.02
C ALA A 228 9.46 4.69 -4.20
N THR A 229 8.62 5.11 -5.13
CA THR A 229 8.15 4.25 -6.23
C THR A 229 9.10 4.20 -7.41
N THR A 230 10.04 5.12 -7.44
CA THR A 230 11.29 5.04 -8.21
C THR A 230 12.22 3.93 -7.71
N GLY A 231 11.95 3.34 -6.54
CA GLY A 231 12.85 2.42 -5.84
C GLY A 231 13.85 3.11 -4.90
N ASP A 232 13.88 4.45 -4.89
CA ASP A 232 14.66 5.22 -3.92
C ASP A 232 14.18 4.95 -2.49
N ARG A 233 15.08 5.08 -1.54
CA ARG A 233 14.76 4.82 -0.12
C ARG A 233 15.02 6.06 0.70
N VAL A 234 14.14 6.33 1.67
CA VAL A 234 14.51 7.25 2.74
C VAL A 234 15.20 6.45 3.82
N LEU A 235 16.43 6.87 4.14
CA LEU A 235 17.21 6.31 5.22
C LEU A 235 17.24 7.29 6.39
N THR A 236 17.08 6.77 7.60
CA THR A 236 17.17 7.55 8.85
C THR A 236 18.31 7.03 9.73
N CYS A 237 19.15 7.94 10.19
CA CYS A 237 20.21 7.70 11.16
C CYS A 237 19.64 7.59 12.59
N PRO A 238 20.29 6.85 13.51
CA PRO A 238 19.87 6.78 14.92
C PRO A 238 19.73 8.15 15.63
N ASP A 239 20.47 9.16 15.17
CA ASP A 239 20.39 10.55 15.67
C ASP A 239 19.21 11.36 15.10
N GLY A 240 18.39 10.75 14.24
CA GLY A 240 17.22 11.36 13.62
C GLY A 240 17.49 12.03 12.28
N ARG A 241 18.73 12.20 11.83
CA ARG A 241 18.99 12.76 10.49
C ARG A 241 18.48 11.83 9.40
N THR A 242 17.88 12.40 8.36
CA THR A 242 17.19 11.65 7.32
C THR A 242 17.57 12.12 5.93
N GLY A 243 17.53 11.23 4.94
CA GLY A 243 17.88 11.56 3.57
C GLY A 243 17.53 10.44 2.60
N PHE A 244 17.75 10.69 1.32
CA PHE A 244 17.49 9.72 0.27
C PHE A 244 18.73 8.91 -0.05
N TRP A 245 18.59 7.59 -0.09
CA TRP A 245 19.43 6.74 -0.92
C TRP A 245 18.86 6.72 -2.33
N THR A 246 19.61 7.28 -3.26
CA THR A 246 19.21 7.35 -4.67
C THR A 246 19.75 6.13 -5.42
N VAL A 247 18.86 5.33 -6.00
CA VAL A 247 19.26 4.12 -6.76
C VAL A 247 20.09 4.52 -7.97
N ALA A 248 19.67 5.57 -8.68
CA ALA A 248 20.32 6.05 -9.88
C ALA A 248 21.78 6.47 -9.68
N GLN A 249 22.11 7.03 -8.50
CA GLN A 249 23.46 7.52 -8.20
C GLN A 249 24.24 6.58 -7.27
N GLY A 250 23.56 5.59 -6.66
CA GLY A 250 24.16 4.66 -5.71
C GLY A 250 24.75 5.35 -4.48
N ARG A 251 24.13 6.44 -4.01
CA ARG A 251 24.61 7.22 -2.86
C ARG A 251 23.49 7.77 -2.00
N TYR A 252 23.82 7.99 -0.73
CA TYR A 252 23.01 8.72 0.22
C TYR A 252 23.21 10.23 0.10
N GLU A 253 22.11 10.97 0.03
CA GLU A 253 22.07 12.43 0.08
C GLU A 253 21.26 12.88 1.29
N GLU A 254 21.88 13.69 2.15
CA GLU A 254 21.22 14.21 3.34
C GLU A 254 20.11 15.20 2.95
N GLY A 255 18.90 14.90 3.42
CA GLY A 255 17.70 15.65 3.09
C GLY A 255 17.24 16.55 4.23
N TRP A 256 17.17 16.00 5.44
CA TRP A 256 16.57 16.63 6.61
C TRP A 256 17.42 16.42 7.84
N GLU A 257 17.52 17.47 8.67
CA GLU A 257 18.25 17.43 9.94
C GLU A 257 17.54 16.54 10.98
N THR A 258 16.25 16.28 10.80
CA THR A 258 15.40 15.52 11.74
C THR A 258 14.40 14.63 10.99
N PHE A 259 13.95 13.58 11.65
CA PHE A 259 12.97 12.64 11.13
C PHE A 259 11.59 13.31 10.99
N GLU A 260 11.25 14.20 11.93
CA GLU A 260 10.05 15.02 11.89
C GLU A 260 10.03 15.95 10.67
N GLY A 261 11.20 16.51 10.30
CA GLY A 261 11.36 17.30 9.09
C GLY A 261 11.02 16.50 7.83
N PHE A 262 11.46 15.25 7.77
CA PHE A 262 11.10 14.32 6.70
C PHE A 262 9.59 14.03 6.68
N VAL A 263 8.99 13.64 7.80
CA VAL A 263 7.55 13.32 7.87
C VAL A 263 6.71 14.55 7.52
N GLY A 264 7.12 15.74 7.95
CA GLY A 264 6.48 17.00 7.59
C GLY A 264 6.56 17.30 6.09
N ALA A 265 7.70 17.01 5.44
CA ALA A 265 7.82 17.11 3.98
C ALA A 265 6.89 16.10 3.29
N TYR A 266 6.91 14.83 3.69
CA TYR A 266 6.03 13.80 3.14
C TYR A 266 4.55 14.20 3.23
N ALA A 267 4.10 14.68 4.40
CA ALA A 267 2.72 15.13 4.60
C ALA A 267 2.32 16.28 3.65
N ARG A 268 3.25 17.17 3.29
CA ARG A 268 2.99 18.25 2.31
C ARG A 268 2.84 17.72 0.89
N PHE A 269 3.70 16.79 0.47
CA PHE A 269 3.59 16.13 -0.83
C PHE A 269 2.26 15.38 -0.94
N LEU A 270 1.90 14.62 0.09
CA LEU A 270 0.62 13.92 0.21
C LEU A 270 -0.59 14.89 0.17
N ALA A 271 -0.46 16.10 0.75
CA ALA A 271 -1.52 17.12 0.69
C ALA A 271 -1.69 17.71 -0.72
N ARG A 272 -0.59 17.78 -1.50
CA ARG A 272 -0.59 18.25 -2.89
C ARG A 272 -0.97 17.15 -3.89
N GLY A 273 -0.97 15.89 -3.48
CA GLY A 273 -1.13 14.75 -4.39
C GLY A 273 0.09 14.58 -5.31
N GLU A 274 1.28 14.95 -4.81
CA GLU A 274 2.54 14.86 -5.54
C GLU A 274 3.30 13.59 -5.15
N ILE A 275 4.04 13.02 -6.11
CA ILE A 275 4.92 11.88 -5.85
C ILE A 275 6.06 12.33 -4.91
N PHE A 276 6.33 11.54 -3.88
CA PHE A 276 7.41 11.76 -2.94
C PHE A 276 8.63 10.89 -3.26
N ASP A 277 9.48 11.39 -4.14
CA ASP A 277 10.76 10.76 -4.49
C ASP A 277 11.93 11.73 -4.38
N SER A 278 13.14 11.23 -4.67
CA SER A 278 14.37 12.04 -4.57
C SER A 278 14.41 13.20 -5.56
N HIS A 279 13.77 13.10 -6.72
CA HIS A 279 13.74 14.14 -7.74
C HIS A 279 12.77 15.26 -7.37
N ALA A 280 11.53 14.90 -7.02
CA ALA A 280 10.51 15.82 -6.60
C ALA A 280 10.96 16.58 -5.33
N TYR A 281 11.64 15.88 -4.41
CA TYR A 281 12.27 16.50 -3.26
C TYR A 281 13.38 17.49 -3.63
N ALA A 282 14.27 17.13 -4.55
CA ALA A 282 15.37 18.00 -4.98
C ALA A 282 14.86 19.27 -5.65
N ASP A 283 13.76 19.20 -6.41
CA ASP A 283 13.13 20.36 -7.02
C ASP A 283 12.44 21.25 -5.98
N TRP A 284 11.70 20.64 -5.05
CA TRP A 284 11.11 21.38 -3.92
C TRP A 284 12.16 22.15 -3.10
N ARG A 285 13.35 21.59 -2.88
CA ARG A 285 14.45 22.28 -2.19
C ARG A 285 14.96 23.52 -2.93
N LYS A 286 14.88 23.56 -4.26
CA LYS A 286 15.33 24.72 -5.05
C LYS A 286 14.33 25.88 -4.99
N GLU A 287 13.04 25.57 -4.83
CA GLU A 287 11.97 26.55 -4.77
C GLU A 287 11.86 27.25 -3.40
N GLY A 288 12.44 26.64 -2.36
CA GLY A 288 12.38 27.11 -0.98
C GLY A 288 11.23 26.46 -0.21
N PRO A 289 11.49 25.91 1.00
CA PRO A 289 10.53 25.10 1.75
C PRO A 289 9.36 25.88 2.37
#